data_AF-A0A1G1C3V0-F1
#
_entry.id   AF-A0A1G1C3V0-F1
#
_cell.length_a   1.000
_cell.length_b   1.000
_cell.length_c   1.000
_cell.angle_alpha   90.00
_cell.angle_beta   90.00
_cell.angle_gamma   90.00
#
_symmetry.space_group_name_H-M   'P 1'
#
loop_
_entity.id
_entity.type
_entity.pdbx_description
1 polymer ?
#
loop_
_entity_poly.entity_id
_entity_poly.type
_entity_poly.pdbx_seq_one_letter_code
_entity_poly.pdbx_strand_id
1 'polypeptide(L)'
;MSWRYKIGKITSILLIGTGLYQIFYSTVLLIFVYPQLKFGSSQSGTLLYEGLVEKAIVYYLAMVINGFYGLALMFKSEEELTYFQILGGLIIFGLSVFFITKTPVTNDPIFEWLTSLIKR
;
A
#
# COMPACT_ATOMS: atom_id res chain seq x y z
N MET A 1 23.47 0.29 -20.06
CA MET A 1 22.21 0.30 -19.28
C MET A 1 21.51 1.63 -19.50
N SER A 2 20.46 1.65 -20.31
CA SER A 2 19.71 2.86 -20.64
C SER A 2 18.98 3.45 -19.44
N TRP A 3 18.72 4.76 -19.50
CA TRP A 3 17.94 5.47 -18.48
C TRP A 3 16.53 4.90 -18.30
N ARG A 4 15.90 4.49 -19.41
CA ARG A 4 14.59 3.82 -19.44
C ARG A 4 14.61 2.55 -18.58
N TYR A 5 15.62 1.71 -18.76
CA TYR A 5 15.76 0.48 -18.00
C TYR A 5 16.01 0.73 -16.51
N LYS A 6 16.84 1.74 -16.17
CA LYS A 6 17.05 2.16 -14.78
C LYS A 6 15.75 2.61 -14.11
N ILE A 7 14.97 3.46 -14.78
CA ILE A 7 13.66 3.91 -14.25
C ILE A 7 12.74 2.72 -14.06
N GLY A 8 12.65 1.81 -15.04
CA GLY A 8 11.81 0.62 -14.92
C GLY A 8 12.14 -0.23 -13.68
N LYS A 9 13.43 -0.39 -13.35
CA LYS A 9 13.86 -1.11 -12.15
C LYS A 9 13.57 -0.36 -10.86
N ILE A 10 13.70 0.97 -10.86
CA ILE A 10 13.29 1.79 -9.71
C ILE A 10 11.78 1.66 -9.50
N THR A 11 10.97 1.77 -10.56
CA THR A 11 9.51 1.60 -10.50
C THR A 11 9.14 0.21 -9.99
N SER A 12 9.81 -0.86 -10.44
CA SER A 12 9.55 -2.20 -9.91
C SER A 12 9.86 -2.32 -8.43
N ILE A 13 11.00 -1.77 -7.98
CA ILE A 13 11.40 -1.80 -6.57
C ILE A 13 10.39 -1.03 -5.71
N LEU A 14 9.94 0.14 -6.18
CA LEU A 14 8.92 0.93 -5.50
C LEU A 14 7.62 0.14 -5.36
N LEU A 15 7.11 -0.45 -6.43
CA LEU A 15 5.89 -1.25 -6.41
C LEU A 15 6.01 -2.45 -5.47
N ILE A 16 7.10 -3.22 -5.55
CA ILE A 16 7.34 -4.35 -4.64
C ILE A 16 7.42 -3.86 -3.18
N GLY A 17 8.14 -2.77 -2.93
CA GLY A 17 8.25 -2.15 -1.61
C GLY A 17 6.90 -1.70 -1.05
N THR A 18 6.03 -1.11 -1.88
CA THR A 18 4.66 -0.75 -1.49
C THR A 18 3.83 -1.98 -1.15
N GLY A 19 3.94 -3.06 -1.95
CA GLY A 19 3.28 -4.33 -1.65
C GLY A 19 3.72 -4.92 -0.31
N LEU A 20 5.03 -4.91 -0.01
CA LEU A 20 5.56 -5.36 1.27
C LEU A 20 5.11 -4.48 2.44
N TYR A 21 5.09 -3.16 2.25
CA TYR A 21 4.54 -2.23 3.25
C TYR A 21 3.08 -2.55 3.57
N GLN A 22 2.26 -2.81 2.54
CA GLN A 22 0.86 -3.17 2.71
C GLN A 22 0.70 -4.47 3.51
N ILE A 23 1.50 -5.50 3.22
CA ILE A 23 1.52 -6.75 4.00
C ILE A 23 1.84 -6.46 5.47
N PHE A 24 2.92 -5.73 5.73
CA PHE A 24 3.36 -5.44 7.10
C PHE A 24 2.31 -4.64 7.84
N TYR A 25 1.79 -3.58 7.22
CA TYR A 25 0.77 -2.73 7.81
C TYR A 25 -0.53 -3.48 8.12
N SER A 26 -1.04 -4.27 7.17
CA SER A 26 -2.22 -5.11 7.39
C SER A 26 -2.00 -6.13 8.50
N THR A 27 -0.80 -6.70 8.60
CA THR A 27 -0.45 -7.64 9.68
C THR A 27 -0.41 -6.95 11.04
N VAL A 28 0.19 -5.75 11.13
CA VAL A 28 0.23 -4.96 12.36
C VAL A 28 -1.19 -4.58 12.81
N LEU A 29 -2.05 -4.15 11.87
CA LEU A 29 -3.44 -3.87 12.17
C LEU A 29 -4.15 -5.10 12.75
N LEU A 30 -4.02 -6.27 12.11
CA LEU A 30 -4.70 -7.50 12.54
C LEU A 30 -4.23 -8.01 13.90
N ILE A 31 -2.93 -7.93 14.20
CA ILE A 31 -2.36 -8.48 15.44
C ILE A 31 -2.51 -7.52 16.62
N PHE A 32 -2.34 -6.22 16.40
CA PHE A 32 -2.23 -5.26 17.50
C PHE A 32 -3.45 -4.34 17.63
N VAL A 33 -4.11 -3.98 16.53
CA VAL A 33 -5.19 -2.98 16.54
C VAL A 33 -6.55 -3.64 16.63
N TYR A 34 -6.84 -4.63 15.78
CA TYR A 34 -8.13 -5.32 15.76
C TYR A 34 -8.51 -5.97 17.09
N PRO A 35 -7.61 -6.65 17.82
CA PRO A 35 -7.95 -7.29 19.10
C PRO A 35 -8.26 -6.29 20.23
N GLN A 36 -7.79 -5.04 20.11
CA GLN A 36 -8.01 -3.98 21.09
C GLN A 36 -9.35 -3.26 20.90
N LEU A 37 -9.99 -3.41 19.74
CA LEU A 37 -11.31 -2.87 19.49
C LEU A 37 -12.32 -3.64 20.33
N LYS A 38 -12.81 -3.03 21.41
CA LYS A 38 -13.91 -3.60 22.20
C LYS A 38 -15.18 -3.53 21.35
N PHE A 39 -15.53 -4.67 20.74
CA PHE A 39 -16.68 -4.82 19.86
C PHE A 39 -18.00 -4.73 20.65
N GLY A 40 -18.48 -3.51 20.88
CA GLY A 40 -19.82 -3.23 21.39
C GLY A 40 -20.81 -3.05 20.24
N SER A 41 -22.06 -3.47 20.41
CA SER A 41 -23.15 -3.40 19.42
C SER A 41 -23.68 -1.98 19.16
N SER A 42 -22.84 -0.94 19.29
CA SER A 42 -23.23 0.44 19.03
C SER A 42 -23.00 0.80 17.56
N GLN A 43 -23.84 1.70 17.00
CA GLN A 43 -23.74 2.21 15.62
C GLN A 43 -22.33 2.69 15.24
N SER A 44 -21.61 3.28 16.20
CA SER A 44 -20.22 3.69 16.05
C SER A 44 -19.25 2.53 15.83
N GLY A 45 -19.49 1.37 16.46
CA GLY A 45 -18.70 0.15 16.26
C GLY A 45 -18.92 -0.46 14.87
N THR A 46 -20.14 -0.38 14.34
CA THR A 46 -20.48 -0.87 12.99
C THR A 46 -19.79 -0.05 11.89
N LEU A 47 -19.80 1.29 11.98
CA LEU A 47 -19.10 2.15 11.01
C LEU A 47 -17.57 1.95 11.04
N LEU A 48 -17.02 1.68 12.22
CA LEU A 48 -15.60 1.37 12.40
C LEU A 48 -15.27 0.01 11.75
N TYR A 49 -16.17 -0.97 11.85
CA TYR A 49 -16.05 -2.27 11.20
C TYR A 49 -16.07 -2.16 9.67
N GLU A 50 -17.05 -1.45 9.11
CA GLU A 50 -17.17 -1.24 7.66
C GLU A 50 -15.90 -0.62 7.08
N GLY A 51 -15.39 0.45 7.69
CA GLY A 51 -14.19 1.10 7.17
C GLY A 51 -12.89 0.33 7.35
N LEU A 52 -12.80 -0.51 8.38
CA LEU A 52 -11.67 -1.42 8.58
C LEU A 52 -11.67 -2.54 7.53
N VAL A 53 -12.84 -3.08 7.19
CA VAL A 53 -13.02 -4.08 6.12
C VAL A 53 -12.73 -3.46 4.75
N GLU A 54 -13.27 -2.28 4.46
CA GLU A 54 -12.96 -1.55 3.22
C GLU A 54 -11.46 -1.29 3.07
N LYS A 55 -10.79 -0.85 4.15
CA LYS A 55 -9.34 -0.63 4.15
C LYS A 55 -8.57 -1.93 3.90
N ALA A 56 -8.97 -3.04 4.52
CA ALA A 56 -8.35 -4.33 4.30
C ALA A 56 -8.49 -4.80 2.84
N ILE A 57 -9.68 -4.64 2.23
CA ILE A 57 -9.93 -4.98 0.83
C ILE A 57 -9.06 -4.12 -0.10
N VAL A 58 -9.02 -2.81 0.12
CA VAL A 58 -8.21 -1.88 -0.68
C VAL A 58 -6.72 -2.23 -0.57
N TYR A 59 -6.22 -2.49 0.63
CA TYR A 59 -4.82 -2.87 0.84
C TYR A 59 -4.48 -4.21 0.20
N TYR A 60 -5.38 -5.19 0.29
CA TYR A 60 -5.20 -6.49 -0.34
C TYR A 60 -5.16 -6.38 -1.86
N LEU A 61 -6.11 -5.69 -2.48
CA LEU A 61 -6.14 -5.48 -3.93
C LEU A 61 -4.92 -4.71 -4.41
N ALA A 62 -4.54 -3.65 -3.70
CA ALA A 62 -3.37 -2.86 -4.04
C ALA A 62 -2.08 -3.68 -3.88
N MET A 63 -1.96 -4.53 -2.85
CA MET A 63 -0.82 -5.44 -2.66
C MET A 63 -0.68 -6.39 -3.84
N VAL A 64 -1.78 -7.02 -4.26
CA VAL A 64 -1.81 -7.93 -5.41
C VAL A 64 -1.34 -7.20 -6.66
N ILE A 65 -1.93 -6.04 -6.97
CA ILE A 65 -1.59 -5.27 -8.18
C ILE A 65 -0.13 -4.81 -8.15
N ASN A 66 0.32 -4.23 -7.03
CA ASN A 66 1.70 -3.75 -6.85
C ASN A 66 2.72 -4.89 -6.96
N GLY A 67 2.45 -6.00 -6.29
CA GLY A 67 3.33 -7.17 -6.28
C GLY A 67 3.47 -7.77 -7.69
N PHE A 68 2.36 -8.09 -8.35
CA PHE A 68 2.40 -8.69 -9.68
C PHE A 68 3.01 -7.75 -10.72
N TYR A 69 2.62 -6.47 -10.73
CA TYR A 69 3.15 -5.51 -11.70
C TYR A 69 4.62 -5.17 -11.45
N GLY A 70 5.01 -5.03 -10.18
CA GLY A 70 6.38 -4.82 -9.76
C GLY A 70 7.30 -5.98 -10.17
N LEU A 71 6.89 -7.23 -9.88
CA LEU A 71 7.64 -8.42 -10.30
C LEU A 71 7.73 -8.52 -11.84
N ALA A 72 6.64 -8.26 -12.56
CA ALA A 72 6.63 -8.29 -14.02
C ALA A 72 7.63 -7.28 -14.63
N LEU A 73 7.72 -6.06 -14.08
CA LEU A 73 8.73 -5.07 -14.50
C LEU A 73 10.16 -5.47 -14.08
N MET A 74 10.31 -6.14 -12.95
CA MET A 74 11.61 -6.56 -12.42
C MET A 74 12.28 -7.64 -13.29
N PHE A 75 11.49 -8.57 -13.87
CA PHE A 75 12.03 -9.64 -14.71
C PHE A 75 12.09 -9.30 -16.21
N LYS A 76 11.48 -8.19 -16.65
CA LYS A 76 11.58 -7.72 -18.04
C LYS A 76 13.01 -7.34 -18.44
N SER A 77 13.39 -7.77 -19.64
CA SER A 77 14.64 -7.41 -20.31
C SER A 77 14.62 -5.94 -20.79
N GLU A 78 15.79 -5.38 -21.10
CA GLU A 78 15.91 -3.97 -21.53
C GLU A 78 15.19 -3.68 -22.85
N GLU A 79 15.12 -4.67 -23.74
CA GLU A 79 14.50 -4.59 -25.06
C GLU A 79 12.97 -4.65 -24.98
N GLU A 80 12.42 -5.44 -24.06
CA GLU A 80 10.98 -5.62 -23.85
C GLU A 80 10.32 -4.52 -23.02
N LEU A 81 11.12 -3.69 -22.36
CA LEU A 81 10.64 -2.65 -21.45
C LEU A 81 10.17 -1.41 -22.23
N THR A 82 8.86 -1.17 -22.26
CA THR A 82 8.28 -0.01 -22.95
C THR A 82 8.02 1.16 -22.01
N TYR A 83 8.03 2.39 -22.54
CA TYR A 83 7.69 3.59 -21.77
C TYR A 83 6.26 3.53 -21.19
N PHE A 84 5.32 2.91 -21.91
CA PHE A 84 3.95 2.71 -21.42
C PHE A 84 3.89 1.82 -20.17
N GLN A 85 4.73 0.78 -20.10
CA GLN A 85 4.80 -0.09 -18.92
C GLN A 85 5.38 0.64 -17.70
N ILE A 86 6.39 1.48 -17.92
CA ILE A 86 6.97 2.31 -16.86
C ILE A 86 5.94 3.33 -16.35
N LEU A 87 5.25 4.02 -17.27
CA LEU A 87 4.21 4.99 -16.92
C LEU A 87 3.05 4.32 -16.18
N GLY A 88 2.61 3.14 -16.64
CA GLY A 88 1.61 2.33 -15.96
C GLY A 88 2.03 1.97 -14.54
N GLY A 89 3.29 1.56 -14.34
CA GLY A 89 3.82 1.28 -13.01
C GLY A 89 3.84 2.50 -12.09
N LEU A 90 4.20 3.68 -12.61
CA LEU A 90 4.16 4.93 -11.83
C LEU A 90 2.73 5.35 -11.46
N ILE A 91 1.76 5.17 -12.35
CA ILE A 91 0.35 5.43 -12.07
C ILE A 91 -0.17 4.48 -10.99
N ILE A 92 0.12 3.18 -11.11
CA ILE A 92 -0.26 2.17 -10.13
C ILE A 92 0.32 2.51 -8.75
N PHE A 93 1.59 2.90 -8.70
CA PHE A 93 2.25 3.34 -7.46
C PHE A 93 1.55 4.56 -6.87
N GLY A 94 1.30 5.61 -7.68
CA GLY A 94 0.65 6.83 -7.22
C GLY A 94 -0.77 6.60 -6.69
N LEU A 95 -1.56 5.79 -7.40
CA LEU A 95 -2.90 5.40 -6.95
C LEU A 95 -2.84 4.58 -5.66
N SER A 96 -1.91 3.64 -5.56
CA SER A 96 -1.74 2.85 -4.34
C SER A 96 -1.44 3.72 -3.13
N VAL A 97 -0.51 4.67 -3.25
CA VAL A 97 -0.20 5.64 -2.19
C VAL A 97 -1.41 6.51 -1.86
N PHE A 98 -2.15 6.98 -2.87
CA PHE A 98 -3.34 7.80 -2.67
C PHE A 98 -4.45 7.04 -1.90
N PHE A 99 -4.78 5.82 -2.32
CA PHE A 99 -5.82 5.01 -1.66
C PHE A 99 -5.41 4.57 -0.25
N ILE A 100 -4.12 4.31 -0.03
CA ILE A 100 -3.55 4.02 1.29
C ILE A 100 -3.73 5.20 2.26
N THR A 101 -3.51 6.43 1.77
CA THR A 101 -3.48 7.64 2.60
C THR A 101 -4.86 8.29 2.81
N LYS A 102 -5.83 8.05 1.92
CA LYS A 102 -7.17 8.67 1.96
C LYS A 102 -8.28 7.79 2.53
N THR A 103 -8.01 6.53 2.89
CA THR A 103 -9.09 5.64 3.39
C THR A 103 -9.59 6.11 4.78
N PRO A 104 -10.92 6.26 5.01
CA PRO A 104 -11.44 7.20 6.03
C PRO A 104 -11.39 6.74 7.49
N VAL A 105 -10.82 5.57 7.83
CA VAL A 105 -11.09 4.93 9.14
C VAL A 105 -9.85 4.72 9.99
N THR A 106 -8.72 5.31 9.62
CA THR A 106 -7.55 5.34 10.51
C THR A 106 -6.65 6.47 10.08
N ASN A 107 -6.44 7.46 10.96
CA ASN A 107 -5.15 8.13 10.99
C ASN A 107 -4.11 7.02 10.96
N ASP A 108 -3.18 7.08 10.02
CA ASP A 108 -2.18 6.03 9.85
C ASP A 108 -1.42 5.89 11.19
N PRO A 109 -1.53 4.77 11.93
CA PRO A 109 -0.94 4.62 13.26
C PRO A 109 0.58 4.74 13.21
N ILE A 110 1.21 4.50 12.05
CA ILE A 110 2.64 4.74 11.84
C ILE A 110 2.90 6.25 11.70
N PHE A 111 2.03 6.98 11.00
CA PHE A 111 2.10 8.45 10.91
C PHE A 111 1.83 9.12 12.27
N GLU A 112 0.86 8.64 13.04
CA GLU A 112 0.62 9.10 14.41
C GLU A 112 1.79 8.77 15.33
N TRP A 113 2.35 7.56 15.25
CA TRP A 113 3.53 7.20 16.04
C TRP A 113 4.76 8.05 15.67
N LEU A 114 5.04 8.24 14.37
CA LEU A 114 6.13 9.11 13.88
C LEU A 114 5.93 10.57 14.29
N THR A 115 4.72 11.11 14.15
CA THR A 115 4.43 12.49 14.57
C THR A 115 4.45 12.66 16.08
N SER A 116 4.13 11.61 16.86
CA SER A 116 4.28 11.61 18.32
C SER A 116 5.74 11.63 18.78
N LEU A 117 6.65 11.02 18.01
CA LEU A 117 8.10 11.08 18.26
C LEU A 117 8.69 12.44 17.90
N ILE A 118 8.16 13.13 16.89
CA ILE A 118 8.62 14.47 16.47
C ILE A 118 8.04 15.58 17.36
N LYS A 119 6.86 15.37 17.97
CA LYS A 119 6.25 16.31 18.92
C LYS A 119 6.78 16.19 20.36
N ARG A 120 7.66 15.23 20.64
CA ARG A 120 8.34 15.06 21.93
C ARG A 120 9.69 15.75 21.91
#